data_AF-A0A7W0R8V1-F1
#
_entry.id   AF-A0A7W0R8V1-F1
#
_cell.length_a   1.000
_cell.length_b   1.000
_cell.length_c   1.000
_cell.angle_alpha   90.00
_cell.angle_beta   90.00
_cell.angle_gamma   90.00
#
_symmetry.space_group_name_H-M   'P 1'
#
loop_
_entity.id
_entity.type
_entity.pdbx_description
1 polymer ?
#
loop_
_entity_poly.entity_id
_entity_poly.type
_entity_poly.pdbx_seq_one_letter_code
_entity_poly.pdbx_strand_id
1 'polypeptide(L)'
;MNSKALLLCSMATFVWVGTAVPASAEIVVLTSSRTLSVKSHRIEGDSIVLTLRSGGEVTCDKSLIDKILPDEVTHPEPKAEEPAATRDPIQQPTVIDPALLERTP
;
A
#
# COMPACT_ATOMS: atom_id res chain seq x y z
N MET A 1 40.77 10.35 48.48
CA MET A 1 40.80 9.83 47.09
C MET A 1 39.87 8.64 47.06
N ASN A 2 38.68 8.83 46.51
CA ASN A 2 37.52 8.00 46.83
C ASN A 2 37.13 7.28 45.55
N SER A 3 37.48 5.99 45.43
CA SER A 3 37.23 5.16 44.27
C SER A 3 35.75 4.81 44.16
N LYS A 4 34.98 5.73 43.57
CA LYS A 4 33.60 5.52 43.11
C LYS A 4 33.64 4.62 41.86
N ALA A 5 33.74 3.32 42.05
CA ALA A 5 33.74 2.39 40.92
C ALA A 5 33.10 1.05 41.28
N LEU A 6 31.99 1.04 42.02
CA LEU A 6 31.24 -0.20 42.18
C LEU A 6 29.82 0.00 42.73
N LEU A 7 28.97 0.78 42.06
CA LEU A 7 27.52 0.67 42.24
C LEU A 7 26.84 1.60 41.27
N LEU A 8 26.14 1.04 40.28
CA LEU A 8 24.94 1.55 39.60
C LEU A 8 24.75 0.80 38.26
N CYS A 9 24.74 -0.54 38.31
CA CYS A 9 24.21 -1.40 37.24
C CYS A 9 22.68 -1.43 37.36
N SER A 10 21.99 -0.34 37.01
CA SER A 10 20.55 -0.38 36.75
C SER A 10 20.09 0.95 36.17
N MET A 11 20.31 1.21 34.88
CA MET A 11 19.47 2.18 34.17
C MET A 11 19.58 1.97 32.66
N ALA A 12 18.42 2.07 32.01
CA ALA A 12 18.22 2.09 30.57
C ALA A 12 18.32 0.74 29.85
N THR A 13 17.36 -0.14 30.14
CA THR A 13 16.74 -0.95 29.08
C THR A 13 16.28 0.01 27.99
N PHE A 14 17.11 0.11 26.95
CA PHE A 14 16.92 0.96 25.78
C PHE A 14 15.62 0.54 25.09
N VAL A 15 14.56 1.32 25.29
CA VAL A 15 13.30 1.19 24.55
C VAL A 15 13.60 1.50 23.09
N TRP A 16 13.87 0.46 22.31
CA TRP A 16 13.95 0.53 20.86
C TRP A 16 12.52 0.58 20.32
N VAL A 17 11.89 1.76 20.40
CA VAL A 17 10.68 2.03 19.63
C VAL A 17 11.11 2.03 18.16
N GLY A 18 10.82 0.93 17.47
CA GLY A 18 10.95 0.83 16.03
C GLY A 18 10.00 1.84 15.40
N THR A 19 10.53 2.96 14.94
CA THR A 19 9.80 3.83 14.03
C THR A 19 9.66 3.06 12.72
N ALA A 20 8.45 2.60 12.43
CA ALA A 20 8.11 2.04 11.13
C ALA A 20 8.28 3.15 10.09
N VAL A 21 9.46 3.24 9.48
CA VAL A 21 9.69 4.14 8.36
C VAL A 21 8.88 3.58 7.20
N PRO A 22 7.96 4.37 6.60
CA PRO A 22 7.19 3.89 5.46
C PRO A 22 8.16 3.61 4.32
N ALA A 23 8.46 2.33 4.09
CA ALA A 23 9.18 1.85 2.92
C ALA A 23 8.21 1.57 1.76
N SER A 24 7.08 2.28 1.73
CA SER A 24 6.06 2.18 0.70
C SER A 24 6.26 3.30 -0.32
N ALA A 25 6.00 3.01 -1.59
CA ALA A 25 6.08 4.02 -2.63
C ALA A 25 4.98 5.07 -2.42
N GLU A 26 5.26 6.30 -2.85
CA GLU A 26 4.30 7.40 -2.84
C GLU A 26 3.99 7.78 -4.29
N ILE A 27 2.74 8.13 -4.55
CA ILE A 27 2.29 8.71 -5.81
C ILE A 27 2.19 10.22 -5.61
N VAL A 28 3.02 10.97 -6.32
CA VAL A 28 2.96 12.42 -6.37
C VAL A 28 2.12 12.83 -7.57
N VAL A 29 0.99 13.49 -7.32
CA VAL A 29 0.14 14.10 -8.34
C VAL A 29 0.60 15.54 -8.54
N LEU A 30 0.93 15.90 -9.78
CA LEU A 30 1.33 17.23 -10.17
C LEU A 30 0.12 18.06 -10.59
N THR A 31 0.22 19.38 -10.51
CA THR A 31 -0.82 20.31 -11.01
C THR A 31 -1.10 20.14 -12.52
N SER A 32 -0.14 19.59 -13.26
CA SER A 32 -0.30 19.21 -14.67
C SER A 32 -1.15 17.93 -14.89
N SER A 33 -1.73 17.36 -13.83
CA SER A 33 -2.45 16.08 -13.83
C SER A 33 -1.58 14.87 -14.21
N ARG A 34 -0.25 15.03 -14.22
CA ARG A 34 0.70 13.92 -14.34
C ARG A 34 1.02 13.34 -12.96
N THR A 35 1.41 12.08 -12.93
CA THR A 35 1.78 11.38 -11.70
C THR A 35 3.23 10.90 -11.74
N LEU A 36 3.92 10.97 -10.61
CA LEU A 36 5.27 10.43 -10.41
C LEU A 36 5.26 9.40 -9.29
N SER A 37 5.83 8.22 -9.54
CA SER A 37 6.08 7.23 -8.50
C SER A 37 7.43 7.51 -7.85
N VAL A 38 7.39 7.84 -6.56
CA VAL A 38 8.57 8.22 -5.78
C VAL A 38 8.76 7.24 -4.62
N LYS A 39 10.01 7.01 -4.24
CA LYS A 39 10.39 6.25 -3.05
C LYS A 39 10.18 7.07 -1.77
N SER A 40 10.42 8.38 -1.86
CA SER A 40 10.27 9.32 -0.75
C SER A 40 10.27 10.74 -1.26
N HIS A 41 9.72 11.66 -0.46
CA HIS A 41 9.87 13.09 -0.65
C HIS A 41 10.45 13.78 0.60
N ARG A 42 11.15 14.91 0.41
CA ARG A 42 11.54 15.82 1.48
C ARG A 42 11.27 17.26 1.07
N ILE A 43 10.83 18.09 2.00
CA ILE A 43 10.56 19.51 1.75
C ILE A 43 11.77 20.33 2.21
N GLU A 44 12.28 21.16 1.31
CA GLU A 44 13.40 22.07 1.55
C GLU A 44 12.95 23.50 1.22
N GLY A 45 12.36 24.19 2.20
CA GLY A 45 11.83 25.53 2.04
C GLY A 45 10.64 25.58 1.07
N ASP A 46 10.84 26.22 -0.09
CA ASP A 46 9.85 26.31 -1.17
C ASP A 46 10.01 25.21 -2.23
N SER A 47 11.06 24.40 -2.12
CA SER A 47 11.28 23.25 -3.00
C SER A 47 10.90 21.94 -2.32
N ILE A 48 10.57 20.95 -3.14
CA ILE A 48 10.40 19.56 -2.76
C ILE A 48 11.40 18.72 -3.54
N VAL A 49 12.10 17.82 -2.84
CA VAL A 49 12.99 16.84 -3.46
C VAL A 49 12.30 15.49 -3.44
N LEU A 50 12.15 14.91 -4.62
CA LEU A 50 11.49 13.64 -4.89
C LEU A 50 12.54 12.60 -5.26
N THR A 51 12.69 11.56 -4.46
CA THR A 51 13.56 10.43 -4.78
C THR A 51 12.78 9.44 -5.65
N LEU A 52 13.16 9.25 -6.91
CA LEU A 52 12.38 8.44 -7.85
C LEU A 52 12.57 6.93 -7.62
N ARG A 53 11.55 6.12 -7.94
CA ARG A 53 11.62 4.65 -7.83
C ARG A 53 12.62 4.02 -8.81
N SER A 54 12.79 4.63 -9.99
CA SER A 54 13.80 4.24 -10.98
C SER A 54 15.23 4.63 -10.60
N GLY A 55 15.41 5.35 -9.49
CA GLY A 55 16.65 6.00 -9.10
C GLY A 55 16.74 7.44 -9.59
N GLY A 56 17.62 8.21 -8.93
CA GLY A 56 17.76 9.65 -9.12
C GLY A 56 16.88 10.48 -8.19
N GLU A 57 17.10 11.79 -8.22
CA GLU A 57 16.32 12.78 -7.50
C GLU A 57 15.81 13.85 -8.47
N VAL A 58 14.61 14.37 -8.19
CA VAL A 58 14.04 15.53 -8.87
C VAL A 58 13.72 16.57 -7.83
N THR A 59 14.31 17.77 -7.99
CA THR A 59 13.97 18.93 -7.17
C THR A 59 13.09 19.86 -7.97
N CYS A 60 11.96 20.26 -7.40
CA CYS A 60 11.05 21.20 -8.03
C CYS A 60 10.33 22.07 -7.00
N ASP A 61 9.63 23.10 -7.45
CA ASP A 61 8.84 23.98 -6.57
C ASP A 61 7.63 23.21 -6.01
N LYS A 62 7.34 23.38 -4.71
CA LYS A 62 6.18 22.73 -4.06
C LYS A 62 4.84 23.09 -4.70
N SER A 63 4.75 24.25 -5.35
CA SER A 63 3.54 24.73 -6.05
C SER A 63 3.20 23.89 -7.28
N LEU A 64 4.11 23.02 -7.73
CA LEU A 64 3.85 22.06 -8.79
C LEU A 64 3.16 20.78 -8.29
N ILE A 65 3.09 20.57 -6.97
CA ILE A 65 2.46 19.41 -6.35
C ILE A 65 0.99 19.73 -6.06
N ASP A 66 0.10 18.88 -6.56
CA ASP A 66 -1.32 18.90 -6.23
C ASP A 66 -1.59 18.11 -4.94
N LYS A 67 -1.11 16.87 -4.87
CA LYS A 67 -1.21 16.01 -3.67
C LYS A 67 -0.21 14.86 -3.72
N ILE A 68 0.09 14.29 -2.56
CA ILE A 68 0.90 13.08 -2.40
C ILE A 68 0.02 12.01 -1.76
N LEU A 69 -0.02 10.82 -2.37
CA LEU A 69 -0.85 9.71 -1.96
C LEU A 69 0.03 8.47 -1.66
N PRO A 70 -0.29 7.66 -0.65
CA PRO A 70 0.35 6.36 -0.50
C PRO A 70 0.00 5.45 -1.69
N ASP A 71 0.98 4.73 -2.23
CA ASP A 71 0.80 3.78 -3.35
C ASP A 71 0.15 2.45 -2.91
N GLU A 72 -0.11 2.26 -1.61
CA GLU A 72 -0.73 1.04 -1.10
C GLU A 72 -2.23 1.02 -1.42
N VAL A 73 -2.64 -0.03 -2.13
CA VAL A 73 -4.06 -0.36 -2.28
C VAL A 73 -4.58 -0.90 -0.95
N THR A 74 -5.56 -0.23 -0.36
CA THR A 74 -6.24 -0.75 0.83
C THR A 74 -6.93 -2.06 0.47
N HIS A 75 -6.34 -3.19 0.86
CA HIS A 75 -7.01 -4.48 0.78
C HIS A 75 -7.97 -4.60 1.96
N PRO A 76 -9.30 -4.66 1.75
CA PRO A 76 -10.19 -5.04 2.83
C PRO A 76 -9.83 -6.45 3.29
N GLU A 77 -9.70 -6.66 4.60
CA GLU A 77 -9.56 -8.01 5.14
C GLU A 77 -10.73 -8.85 4.62
N PRO A 78 -10.50 -10.05 4.06
CA PRO A 78 -11.58 -10.95 3.71
C PRO A 78 -12.39 -11.19 4.98
N LYS A 79 -13.60 -10.64 5.03
CA LYS A 79 -14.57 -11.01 6.05
C LYS A 79 -14.69 -12.51 5.94
N ALA A 80 -14.23 -13.24 6.97
CA ALA A 80 -14.30 -14.69 7.01
C ALA A 80 -15.73 -15.08 6.64
N GLU A 81 -15.87 -15.64 5.44
CA GLU A 81 -17.15 -16.06 4.91
C GLU A 81 -17.54 -17.27 5.73
N GLU A 82 -18.49 -17.06 6.62
CA GLU A 82 -19.17 -18.10 7.40
C GLU A 82 -19.54 -19.23 6.41
N PRO A 83 -19.20 -20.50 6.69
CA PRO A 83 -19.22 -21.55 5.68
C PRO A 83 -20.60 -21.64 5.03
N ALA A 84 -20.68 -21.19 3.79
CA ALA A 84 -21.84 -21.37 2.94
C ALA A 84 -22.09 -22.87 2.81
N ALA A 85 -23.24 -23.31 3.31
CA ALA A 85 -23.74 -24.66 3.11
C ALA A 85 -23.60 -25.03 1.62
N THR A 86 -22.86 -26.10 1.35
CA THR A 86 -22.68 -26.72 0.04
C THR A 86 -24.00 -26.74 -0.71
N ARG A 87 -24.12 -25.90 -1.74
CA ARG A 87 -25.11 -26.10 -2.80
C ARG A 87 -24.42 -26.90 -3.88
N ASP A 88 -24.82 -28.16 -4.01
CA ASP A 88 -24.38 -29.06 -5.09
C ASP A 88 -24.62 -28.40 -6.46
N PRO A 89 -23.61 -28.33 -7.35
CA PRO A 89 -23.76 -27.77 -8.68
C PRO A 89 -24.33 -28.81 -9.66
N ILE A 90 -25.50 -29.41 -9.37
CA ILE A 90 -26.26 -30.21 -10.34
C ILE A 90 -27.76 -30.03 -10.05
N GLN A 91 -28.36 -28.91 -10.48
CA GLN A 91 -29.81 -28.81 -10.69
C GLN A 91 -30.17 -27.56 -11.49
N GLN A 92 -29.69 -27.49 -12.72
CA GLN A 92 -30.45 -26.82 -13.77
C GLN A 92 -31.14 -27.92 -14.57
N PRO A 93 -32.48 -28.04 -14.54
CA PRO A 93 -33.16 -28.90 -15.50
C PRO A 93 -32.88 -28.29 -16.88
N THR A 94 -32.02 -28.95 -17.65
CA THR A 94 -31.87 -28.64 -19.07
C THR A 94 -33.21 -29.00 -19.72
N VAL A 95 -34.08 -28.01 -19.87
CA VAL A 95 -35.28 -28.14 -20.70
C VAL A 95 -34.76 -28.17 -22.12
N ILE A 96 -34.56 -29.37 -22.65
CA ILE A 96 -34.22 -29.57 -24.07
C ILE A 96 -35.50 -29.23 -24.83
N ASP A 97 -35.49 -28.15 -25.61
CA ASP A 97 -36.63 -27.76 -26.43
C ASP A 97 -36.77 -28.74 -27.61
N PRO A 98 -37.84 -29.57 -27.66
CA PRO A 98 -38.01 -30.57 -28.73
C PRO A 98 -38.16 -29.93 -30.11
N ALA A 99 -38.48 -28.64 -30.20
CA ALA A 99 -38.57 -27.92 -31.48
C ALA A 99 -37.22 -27.76 -32.20
N LEU A 100 -36.10 -27.91 -31.47
CA LEU A 100 -34.75 -27.80 -32.05
C LEU A 100 -34.29 -29.08 -32.76
N LEU A 101 -34.88 -30.25 -32.49
CA LEU A 101 -34.51 -31.51 -33.13
C LEU A 101 -35.13 -31.68 -34.53
N GLU A 102 -36.26 -31.04 -34.82
CA GLU A 102 -37.01 -31.23 -36.08
C GLU A 102 -36.58 -30.27 -37.20
N ARG A 103 -35.57 -29.41 -36.97
CA ARG A 103 -35.09 -28.42 -37.94
C ARG A 103 -33.74 -28.76 -38.57
N THR A 104 -33.55 -30.02 -38.96
CA THR A 104 -32.42 -30.40 -39.82
C THR A 104 -32.93 -30.59 -41.26
N PRO A 105 -32.39 -29.89 -42.27
CA PRO A 105 -32.75 -30.06 -43.69
C PRO A 105 -32.21 -31.36 -44.29
#